data_AF-A0A1J0LN83-F1
#
_entry.id   AF-A0A1J0LN83-F1
#
_cell.length_a   1.000
_cell.length_b   1.000
_cell.length_c   1.000
_cell.angle_alpha   90.00
_cell.angle_beta   90.00
_cell.angle_gamma   90.00
#
_symmetry.space_group_name_H-M   'P 1'
#
loop_
_entity.id
_entity.type
_entity.pdbx_description
1 polymer ?
#
loop_
_entity_poly.entity_id
_entity_poly.type
_entity_poly.pdbx_seq_one_letter_code
_entity_poly.pdbx_strand_id
1 'polypeptide(L)'
;MVFNFSLFSLLDFLTFSCTFIFALFFLSKNFRNKKANIFLSLFLLSLGFEISPVLIESFNELNHTHFDQYFDTTFFTLPFLYLYVNFTINLPFKKEWTLLFIPGILFNIIQQDDLFYTLIGYVFNLSLIGIIFFQIKLHRQQLLHYYSDIESKTIQWIYTILAIFLLFHIIWITEDFLDITFTERFKLLFITSSSLLTFFLVLWVGYFGFSQQKIFQEHHFKFDHNSTKNPIAFNLEDQKQFEIISTKIKTQQLFKHSNLTLKKLAKKLSIQEKELSKLINQYSKNNFYHYINEFRIEEFKKLLKSEEANKLSILGLAEEVGFNSKSVFYSAFKRIEGITPNQYKKQLK
;
A
#
# COMPACT_ATOMS: atom_id res chain seq x y z
N MET A 1 37.69 18.68 21.42
CA MET A 1 36.24 18.50 21.64
C MET A 1 35.88 17.14 21.04
N VAL A 2 35.94 16.08 21.83
CA VAL A 2 35.53 14.75 21.36
C VAL A 2 34.02 14.71 21.52
N PHE A 3 33.30 14.73 20.40
CA PHE A 3 31.85 14.58 20.41
C PHE A 3 31.50 13.17 20.89
N ASN A 4 31.18 13.02 22.18
CA ASN A 4 30.58 11.78 22.68
C ASN A 4 29.08 11.77 22.30
N PHE A 5 28.78 11.62 21.02
CA PHE A 5 27.42 11.25 20.60
C PHE A 5 27.14 9.86 21.17
N SER A 6 26.10 9.73 21.98
CA SER A 6 25.56 8.41 22.28
C SER A 6 25.13 7.75 20.97
N LEU A 7 25.26 6.42 20.88
CA LEU A 7 24.78 5.65 19.71
C LEU A 7 23.32 6.00 19.35
N PHE A 8 22.53 6.33 20.38
CA PHE A 8 21.15 6.77 20.30
C PHE A 8 20.99 8.12 19.57
N SER A 9 21.71 9.15 20.01
CA SER A 9 21.67 10.47 19.37
C SER A 9 22.14 10.42 17.91
N LEU A 10 23.06 9.51 17.59
CA LEU A 10 23.47 9.25 16.21
C LEU A 10 22.34 8.61 15.38
N LEU A 11 21.62 7.64 15.94
CA LEU A 11 20.48 6.99 15.27
C LEU A 11 19.37 7.99 14.94
N ASP A 12 19.00 8.83 15.90
CA ASP A 12 17.96 9.84 15.69
C ASP A 12 18.42 10.88 14.66
N PHE A 13 19.69 11.28 14.70
CA PHE A 13 20.23 12.25 13.74
C PHE A 13 20.22 11.67 12.32
N LEU A 14 20.58 10.40 12.18
CA LEU A 14 20.47 9.67 10.91
C LEU A 14 19.00 9.57 10.46
N THR A 15 18.08 9.27 11.38
CA THR A 15 16.64 9.20 11.10
C THR A 15 16.14 10.54 10.58
N PHE A 16 16.41 11.63 11.30
CA PHE A 16 16.03 12.99 10.92
C PHE A 16 16.62 13.36 9.55
N SER A 17 17.91 13.11 9.34
CA SER A 17 18.58 13.36 8.06
C SER A 17 17.94 12.57 6.91
N CYS A 18 17.62 11.29 7.12
CA CYS A 18 16.94 10.46 6.14
C CYS A 18 15.54 11.01 5.79
N THR A 19 14.77 11.48 6.77
CA THR A 19 13.45 12.07 6.49
C THR A 19 13.56 13.28 5.56
N PHE A 20 14.51 14.17 5.82
CA PHE A 20 14.74 15.37 5.01
C PHE A 20 15.22 15.04 3.60
N ILE A 21 16.20 14.12 3.48
CA ILE A 21 16.73 13.67 2.19
C ILE A 21 15.64 13.01 1.34
N PHE A 22 14.86 12.10 1.92
CA PHE A 22 13.78 11.43 1.20
C PHE A 22 12.67 12.42 0.82
N ALA A 23 12.28 13.34 1.70
CA ALA A 23 11.31 14.39 1.39
C ALA A 23 11.77 15.27 0.22
N LEU A 24 13.00 15.79 0.25
CA LEU A 24 13.56 16.57 -0.86
C LEU A 24 13.60 15.78 -2.17
N PHE A 25 13.94 14.49 -2.10
CA PHE A 25 13.97 13.64 -3.28
C PHE A 25 12.57 13.43 -3.89
N PHE A 26 11.55 13.15 -3.07
CA PHE A 26 10.17 12.99 -3.53
C PHE A 26 9.60 14.28 -4.14
N LEU A 27 10.04 15.45 -3.66
CA LEU A 27 9.68 16.77 -4.20
C LEU A 27 10.42 17.13 -5.51
N SER A 28 11.71 16.81 -5.61
CA SER A 28 12.58 17.24 -6.72
C SER A 28 12.42 16.41 -7.99
N LYS A 29 12.14 15.12 -7.86
CA LYS A 29 11.96 14.23 -9.02
C LYS A 29 10.63 14.54 -9.73
N ASN A 30 10.68 14.54 -11.06
CA ASN A 30 9.49 14.55 -11.95
C ASN A 30 8.72 13.21 -11.89
N PHE A 31 8.39 12.76 -10.68
CA PHE A 31 7.43 11.70 -10.48
C PHE A 31 6.05 12.17 -10.94
N ARG A 32 5.32 11.30 -11.64
CA ARG A 32 4.08 11.68 -12.35
C ARG A 32 2.93 12.04 -11.41
N ASN A 33 2.94 11.60 -10.15
CA ASN A 33 1.95 12.01 -9.13
C ASN A 33 2.56 13.02 -8.15
N LYS A 34 2.80 14.24 -8.64
CA LYS A 34 3.40 15.33 -7.84
C LYS A 34 2.63 15.58 -6.54
N LYS A 35 1.30 15.52 -6.56
CA LYS A 35 0.46 15.75 -5.38
C LYS A 35 0.66 14.67 -4.32
N ALA A 36 0.61 13.39 -4.69
CA ALA A 36 0.87 12.31 -3.73
C ALA A 36 2.28 12.47 -3.13
N ASN A 37 3.29 12.71 -3.96
CA ASN A 37 4.66 12.86 -3.47
C ASN A 37 4.86 14.03 -2.51
N ILE A 38 4.15 15.14 -2.70
CA ILE A 38 4.14 16.25 -1.73
C ILE A 38 3.67 15.73 -0.36
N PHE A 39 2.55 15.02 -0.30
CA PHE A 39 2.02 14.50 0.97
C PHE A 39 2.87 13.38 1.57
N LEU A 40 3.52 12.53 0.75
CA LEU A 40 4.50 11.57 1.25
C LEU A 40 5.72 12.28 1.87
N SER A 41 6.15 13.39 1.26
CA SER A 41 7.25 14.22 1.77
C SER A 41 6.86 14.89 3.09
N LEU A 42 5.64 15.44 3.17
CA LEU A 42 5.11 16.04 4.40
C LEU A 42 4.96 15.01 5.52
N PHE A 43 4.52 13.79 5.21
CA PHE A 43 4.48 12.67 6.15
C PHE A 43 5.88 12.30 6.67
N LEU A 44 6.88 12.22 5.79
CA LEU A 44 8.26 11.96 6.22
C LEU A 44 8.81 13.08 7.09
N LEU A 45 8.58 14.33 6.71
CA LEU A 45 9.01 15.48 7.51
C LEU A 45 8.33 15.48 8.88
N SER A 46 7.04 15.15 8.96
CA SER A 46 6.33 15.09 10.23
C SER A 46 6.90 14.02 11.16
N LEU A 47 7.30 12.84 10.64
CA LEU A 47 8.06 11.84 11.41
C LEU A 47 9.41 12.38 11.91
N GLY A 48 10.11 13.19 11.09
CA GLY A 48 11.36 13.83 11.49
C GLY A 48 11.16 14.85 12.61
N PHE A 49 10.10 15.65 12.54
CA PHE A 49 9.76 16.60 13.61
C PHE A 49 9.36 15.89 14.90
N GLU A 50 8.70 14.74 14.84
CA GLU A 50 8.29 13.94 16.00
C GLU A 50 9.49 13.50 16.86
N ILE A 51 10.63 13.18 16.23
CA ILE A 51 11.88 12.80 16.93
C ILE A 51 12.80 14.00 17.25
N SER A 52 12.46 15.19 16.74
CA SER A 52 13.32 16.38 16.90
C SER A 52 13.50 16.86 18.34
N PRO A 53 12.53 16.75 19.28
CA PRO A 53 12.75 17.17 20.66
C PRO A 53 13.85 16.37 21.35
N VAL A 54 13.86 15.06 21.17
CA VAL A 54 14.89 14.16 21.73
C VAL A 54 16.29 14.50 21.20
N LEU A 55 16.38 14.82 19.90
CA LEU A 55 17.61 15.31 19.30
C LEU A 55 18.04 16.64 19.90
N ILE A 56 17.14 17.62 19.95
CA ILE A 56 17.43 18.95 20.49
C ILE A 56 17.85 18.87 21.95
N GLU A 57 17.22 18.02 22.75
CA GLU A 57 17.60 17.77 24.15
C GLU A 57 19.03 17.24 24.26
N SER A 58 19.39 16.22 23.46
CA SER A 58 20.77 15.72 23.42
C SER A 58 21.80 16.79 23.01
N PHE A 59 21.42 17.74 22.14
CA PHE A 59 22.27 18.88 21.80
C PHE A 59 22.31 19.97 22.89
N ASN A 60 21.19 20.20 23.58
CA ASN A 60 21.09 21.18 24.66
C ASN A 60 21.90 20.75 25.88
N GLU A 61 21.91 19.46 26.22
CA GLU A 61 22.81 18.89 27.24
C GLU A 61 24.28 19.16 26.91
N LEU A 62 24.64 19.13 25.62
CA LEU A 62 26.01 19.41 25.15
C LEU A 62 26.36 20.91 25.14
N ASN A 63 25.39 21.79 24.84
CA ASN A 63 25.64 23.20 24.55
C ASN A 63 25.15 24.19 25.63
N HIS A 64 24.49 23.70 26.68
CA HIS A 64 23.86 24.53 27.74
C HIS A 64 22.92 25.62 27.18
N THR A 65 22.25 25.32 26.06
CA THR A 65 21.22 26.17 25.44
C THR A 65 19.83 25.62 25.73
N HIS A 66 18.82 26.48 25.88
CA HIS A 66 17.42 26.05 26.09
C HIS A 66 16.56 26.47 24.90
N PHE A 67 16.08 25.48 24.15
CA PHE A 67 15.03 25.64 23.14
C PHE A 67 13.76 25.01 23.72
N ASP A 68 12.80 25.83 24.13
CA ASP A 68 11.67 25.34 24.96
C ASP A 68 10.37 25.15 24.16
N GLN A 69 10.32 25.53 22.88
CA GLN A 69 9.13 25.35 22.04
C GLN A 69 9.36 24.33 20.93
N TYR A 70 8.55 23.27 20.96
CA TYR A 70 8.51 22.22 19.96
C TYR A 70 7.19 22.27 19.20
N PHE A 71 7.26 22.03 17.89
CA PHE A 71 6.07 21.90 17.06
C PHE A 71 5.61 20.44 17.09
N ASP A 72 4.44 20.18 17.65
CA ASP A 72 3.88 18.84 17.77
C ASP A 72 3.22 18.40 16.45
N THR A 73 3.63 17.23 15.96
CA THR A 73 3.16 16.65 14.70
C THR A 73 2.14 15.53 14.83
N THR A 74 1.71 15.18 16.05
CA THR A 74 0.82 14.06 16.37
C THR A 74 -0.47 14.08 15.54
N PHE A 75 -1.05 15.27 15.38
CA PHE A 75 -2.28 15.46 14.59
C PHE A 75 -2.05 15.75 13.11
N PHE A 76 -0.80 15.76 12.63
CA PHE A 76 -0.45 16.04 11.23
C PHE A 76 0.01 14.80 10.48
N THR A 77 0.70 13.88 11.17
CA THR A 77 1.34 12.71 10.55
C THR A 77 0.34 11.81 9.81
N LEU A 78 -0.72 11.32 10.45
CA LEU A 78 -1.71 10.47 9.79
C LEU A 78 -2.56 11.19 8.73
N PRO A 79 -2.95 12.47 8.88
CA PRO A 79 -3.56 13.24 7.80
C PRO A 79 -2.70 13.35 6.54
N PHE A 80 -1.38 13.53 6.68
CA PHE A 80 -0.49 13.51 5.51
C PHE A 80 -0.47 12.14 4.83
N LEU A 81 -0.41 11.04 5.60
CA LEU A 81 -0.50 9.69 5.05
C LEU A 81 -1.86 9.43 4.36
N TYR A 82 -2.96 9.90 4.95
CA TYR A 82 -4.31 9.82 4.38
C TYR A 82 -4.39 10.53 3.02
N LEU A 83 -3.86 11.75 2.93
CA LEU A 83 -3.82 12.49 1.67
C LEU A 83 -2.90 11.83 0.65
N TYR A 84 -1.74 11.32 1.08
CA TYR A 84 -0.87 10.53 0.21
C TYR A 84 -1.62 9.36 -0.41
N VAL A 85 -2.34 8.57 0.40
CA VAL A 85 -3.14 7.43 -0.07
C VAL A 85 -4.18 7.89 -1.08
N ASN A 86 -5.01 8.89 -0.74
CA ASN A 86 -6.07 9.42 -1.61
C ASN A 86 -5.55 9.89 -2.96
N PHE A 87 -4.48 10.68 -2.97
CA PHE A 87 -3.88 11.15 -4.21
C PHE A 87 -3.20 10.02 -4.98
N THR A 88 -2.60 9.07 -4.28
CA THR A 88 -2.02 7.88 -4.91
C THR A 88 -3.11 7.14 -5.67
N ILE A 89 -4.26 6.85 -5.06
CA ILE A 89 -5.37 6.14 -5.72
C ILE A 89 -6.25 7.03 -6.65
N ASN A 90 -5.81 8.26 -6.94
CA ASN A 90 -6.49 9.29 -7.77
C ASN A 90 -7.91 9.67 -7.33
N LEU A 91 -8.17 9.73 -6.02
CA LEU A 91 -9.40 10.36 -5.58
C LEU A 91 -9.35 11.88 -5.88
N PRO A 92 -10.44 12.48 -6.36
CA PRO A 92 -10.51 13.93 -6.54
C PRO A 92 -10.36 14.61 -5.18
N PHE A 93 -9.61 15.71 -5.16
CA PHE A 93 -9.42 16.48 -3.94
C PHE A 93 -10.76 17.03 -3.43
N LYS A 94 -10.98 16.87 -2.13
CA LYS A 94 -12.12 17.40 -1.39
C LYS A 94 -11.63 18.46 -0.41
N LYS A 95 -12.25 19.65 -0.42
CA LYS A 95 -11.81 20.77 0.45
C LYS A 95 -11.92 20.41 1.93
N GLU A 96 -12.89 19.57 2.27
CA GLU A 96 -13.17 19.06 3.62
C GLU A 96 -11.96 18.31 4.21
N TRP A 97 -11.08 17.75 3.39
CA TRP A 97 -9.86 17.10 3.89
C TRP A 97 -8.91 18.06 4.59
N THR A 98 -8.99 19.36 4.33
CA THR A 98 -8.19 20.38 5.04
C THR A 98 -8.59 20.51 6.51
N LEU A 99 -9.83 20.13 6.86
CA LEU A 99 -10.31 20.16 8.24
C LEU A 99 -9.57 19.17 9.15
N LEU A 100 -8.93 18.13 8.58
CA LEU A 100 -8.14 17.16 9.32
C LEU A 100 -6.92 17.79 10.01
N PHE A 101 -6.48 18.98 9.59
CA PHE A 101 -5.34 19.68 10.18
C PHE A 101 -5.72 20.67 11.29
N ILE A 102 -7.01 20.96 11.46
CA ILE A 102 -7.48 21.89 12.50
C ILE A 102 -7.09 21.41 13.90
N PRO A 103 -7.26 20.12 14.28
CA PRO A 103 -6.85 19.66 15.61
C PRO A 103 -5.37 19.94 15.90
N GLY A 104 -4.48 19.71 14.93
CA GLY A 104 -3.05 19.96 15.10
C GLY A 104 -2.70 21.44 15.21
N ILE A 105 -3.38 22.30 14.45
CA ILE A 105 -3.20 23.77 14.56
C ILE A 105 -3.66 24.24 15.94
N LEU A 106 -4.83 23.81 16.41
CA LEU A 106 -5.36 24.19 17.72
C LEU A 106 -4.47 23.68 18.85
N PHE A 107 -4.02 22.41 18.78
CA PHE A 107 -3.14 21.82 19.79
C PHE A 107 -1.84 22.63 19.96
N ASN A 108 -1.19 23.01 18.85
CA ASN A 108 0.04 23.80 18.88
C ASN A 108 -0.15 25.27 19.32
N ILE A 109 -1.37 25.83 19.22
CA ILE A 109 -1.70 27.18 19.71
C ILE A 109 -1.99 27.15 21.22
N ILE A 110 -2.78 26.17 21.65
CA ILE A 110 -3.26 26.08 23.03
C ILE A 110 -2.13 25.63 23.95
N GLN A 111 -1.25 24.74 23.49
CA GLN A 111 -0.11 24.20 24.25
C GLN A 111 -0.51 23.67 25.64
N GLN A 112 -1.74 23.13 25.75
CA GLN A 112 -2.25 22.53 26.95
C GLN A 112 -2.29 21.02 26.76
N ASP A 113 -1.45 20.34 27.54
CA ASP A 113 -1.41 18.89 27.59
C ASP A 113 -2.31 18.42 28.73
N ASP A 114 -3.56 18.05 28.40
CA ASP A 114 -4.49 17.44 29.33
C ASP A 114 -5.04 16.12 28.79
N LEU A 115 -5.55 15.31 29.71
CA LEU A 115 -6.09 13.98 29.38
C LEU A 115 -7.18 14.03 28.29
N PHE A 116 -7.94 15.13 28.20
CA PHE A 116 -8.99 15.26 27.19
C PHE A 116 -8.39 15.38 25.78
N TYR A 117 -7.35 16.19 25.60
CA TYR A 117 -6.63 16.28 24.33
C TYR A 117 -5.95 14.96 23.95
N THR A 118 -5.35 14.26 24.92
CA THR A 118 -4.73 12.94 24.69
C THR A 118 -5.75 11.92 24.18
N LEU A 119 -6.91 11.84 24.83
CA LEU A 119 -8.00 10.94 24.41
C LEU A 119 -8.54 11.29 23.02
N ILE A 120 -8.69 12.58 22.70
CA ILE A 120 -9.05 13.03 21.35
C ILE A 120 -8.00 12.59 20.34
N GLY A 121 -6.70 12.72 20.66
CA GLY A 121 -5.59 12.26 19.84
C GLY A 121 -5.71 10.78 19.47
N TYR A 122 -5.94 9.92 20.47
CA TYR A 122 -6.12 8.49 20.25
C TYR A 122 -7.31 8.17 19.35
N VAL A 123 -8.49 8.76 19.63
CA VAL A 123 -9.69 8.53 18.82
C VAL A 123 -9.47 9.00 17.38
N PHE A 124 -8.87 10.18 17.19
CA PHE A 124 -8.59 10.75 15.88
C PHE A 124 -7.66 9.87 15.06
N ASN A 125 -6.52 9.50 15.63
CA ASN A 125 -5.50 8.73 14.92
C ASN A 125 -5.95 7.28 14.65
N LEU A 126 -6.58 6.60 15.60
CA LEU A 126 -7.12 5.24 15.39
C LEU A 126 -8.22 5.23 14.33
N SER A 127 -9.07 6.26 14.28
CA SER A 127 -10.08 6.42 13.23
C SER A 127 -9.44 6.57 11.85
N LEU A 128 -8.39 7.39 11.72
CA LEU A 128 -7.65 7.55 10.47
C LEU A 128 -6.96 6.25 10.03
N ILE A 129 -6.36 5.49 10.96
CA ILE A 129 -5.79 4.17 10.66
C ILE A 129 -6.87 3.25 10.06
N GLY A 130 -8.05 3.18 10.69
CA GLY A 130 -9.16 2.37 10.19
C GLY A 130 -9.67 2.81 8.81
N ILE A 131 -9.79 4.11 8.57
CA ILE A 131 -10.19 4.68 7.28
C ILE A 131 -9.17 4.33 6.19
N ILE A 132 -7.88 4.56 6.44
CA ILE A 132 -6.80 4.28 5.47
C ILE A 132 -6.78 2.78 5.15
N PHE A 133 -6.87 1.92 6.17
CA PHE A 133 -6.94 0.47 5.99
C PHE A 133 -8.07 0.07 5.03
N PHE A 134 -9.27 0.61 5.26
CA PHE A 134 -10.44 0.31 4.42
C PHE A 134 -10.27 0.82 2.98
N GLN A 135 -9.69 2.02 2.79
CA GLN A 135 -9.41 2.56 1.46
C GLN A 135 -8.44 1.68 0.67
N ILE A 136 -7.36 1.20 1.30
CA ILE A 136 -6.40 0.31 0.64
C ILE A 136 -7.06 -1.02 0.27
N LYS A 137 -7.89 -1.57 1.17
CA LYS A 137 -8.64 -2.81 0.93
C LYS A 137 -9.59 -2.66 -0.26
N LEU A 138 -10.38 -1.58 -0.30
CA LEU A 138 -11.29 -1.29 -1.41
C LEU A 138 -10.55 -1.07 -2.72
N HIS A 139 -9.45 -0.29 -2.70
CA HIS A 139 -8.66 -0.05 -3.89
C HIS A 139 -8.10 -1.35 -4.48
N ARG A 140 -7.57 -2.24 -3.62
CA ARG A 140 -7.11 -3.58 -4.04
C ARG A 140 -8.22 -4.40 -4.69
N GLN A 141 -9.43 -4.39 -4.11
CA GLN A 141 -10.58 -5.09 -4.69
C GLN A 141 -10.93 -4.53 -6.08
N GLN A 142 -10.93 -3.21 -6.24
CA GLN A 142 -11.17 -2.58 -7.54
C GLN A 142 -10.14 -3.00 -8.58
N LEU A 143 -8.85 -3.01 -8.25
CA LEU A 143 -7.79 -3.41 -9.18
C LEU A 143 -8.01 -4.82 -9.77
N LEU A 144 -8.54 -5.75 -8.99
CA LEU A 144 -8.82 -7.13 -9.44
C LEU A 144 -9.91 -7.22 -10.52
N HIS A 145 -10.77 -6.20 -10.66
CA HIS A 145 -11.77 -6.15 -11.72
C HIS A 145 -11.21 -5.60 -13.04
N TYR A 146 -10.04 -4.97 -13.04
CA TYR A 146 -9.50 -4.26 -14.22
C TYR A 146 -8.19 -4.81 -14.76
N TYR A 147 -7.35 -5.40 -13.91
CA TYR A 147 -6.00 -5.79 -14.28
C TYR A 147 -5.80 -7.29 -14.09
N SER A 148 -5.09 -7.95 -15.02
CA SER A 148 -4.68 -9.35 -14.85
C SER A 148 -3.45 -9.51 -13.93
N ASP A 149 -2.79 -8.40 -13.62
CA ASP A 149 -1.62 -8.31 -12.74
C ASP A 149 -1.67 -6.98 -11.97
N ILE A 150 -1.69 -7.08 -10.64
CA ILE A 150 -1.89 -5.96 -9.72
C ILE A 150 -0.68 -5.65 -8.84
N GLU A 151 0.39 -6.46 -8.86
CA GLU A 151 1.47 -6.35 -7.85
C GLU A 151 2.10 -4.96 -7.83
N SER A 152 2.48 -4.44 -9.01
CA SER A 152 3.05 -3.10 -9.20
C SER A 152 2.05 -1.94 -9.05
N LYS A 153 0.76 -2.25 -8.81
CA LYS A 153 -0.32 -1.26 -8.76
C LYS A 153 -0.90 -1.09 -7.36
N THR A 154 -0.60 -2.01 -6.45
CA THR A 154 -1.08 -1.94 -5.08
C THR A 154 -0.16 -1.06 -4.22
N ILE A 155 -0.73 -0.57 -3.12
CA ILE A 155 -0.04 0.20 -2.08
C ILE A 155 -0.02 -0.56 -0.75
N GLN A 156 0.13 -1.90 -0.82
CA GLN A 156 0.03 -2.79 0.34
C GLN A 156 1.12 -2.53 1.39
N TRP A 157 2.28 -1.98 0.99
CA TRP A 157 3.36 -1.63 1.91
C TRP A 157 2.94 -0.61 2.99
N ILE A 158 1.86 0.14 2.76
CA ILE A 158 1.26 1.06 3.75
C ILE A 158 0.65 0.29 4.93
N TYR A 159 0.25 -0.98 4.77
CA TYR A 159 -0.21 -1.78 5.91
C TYR A 159 0.87 -1.96 6.99
N THR A 160 2.15 -2.01 6.60
CA THR A 160 3.26 -2.03 7.56
C THR A 160 3.31 -0.72 8.36
N ILE A 161 3.11 0.42 7.71
CA ILE A 161 3.03 1.73 8.39
C ILE A 161 1.87 1.71 9.39
N LEU A 162 0.67 1.32 8.95
CA LEU A 162 -0.51 1.27 9.82
C LEU A 162 -0.32 0.35 11.02
N ALA A 163 0.34 -0.80 10.83
CA ALA A 163 0.64 -1.74 11.91
C ALA A 163 1.63 -1.15 12.93
N ILE A 164 2.66 -0.43 12.47
CA ILE A 164 3.62 0.27 13.33
C ILE A 164 2.93 1.39 14.12
N PHE A 165 2.12 2.22 13.47
CA PHE A 165 1.36 3.26 14.17
C PHE A 165 0.37 2.67 15.17
N LEU A 166 -0.34 1.59 14.81
CA LEU A 166 -1.24 0.90 15.73
C LEU A 166 -0.47 0.37 16.94
N LEU A 167 0.71 -0.21 16.73
CA LEU A 167 1.59 -0.67 17.81
C LEU A 167 2.00 0.50 18.72
N PHE A 168 2.43 1.64 18.15
CA PHE A 168 2.75 2.82 18.93
C PHE A 168 1.57 3.28 19.78
N HIS A 169 0.37 3.39 19.20
CA HIS A 169 -0.82 3.81 19.95
C HIS A 169 -1.17 2.84 21.07
N ILE A 170 -1.04 1.52 20.83
CA ILE A 170 -1.24 0.51 21.88
C ILE A 170 -0.24 0.75 23.02
N ILE A 171 1.03 0.99 22.71
CA ILE A 171 2.05 1.19 23.74
C ILE A 171 1.80 2.49 24.52
N TRP A 172 1.52 3.61 23.85
CA TRP A 172 1.22 4.90 24.50
C TRP A 172 -0.02 4.82 25.40
N ILE A 173 -1.10 4.20 24.92
CA ILE A 173 -2.28 3.95 25.76
C ILE A 173 -1.90 3.10 26.96
N THR A 174 -1.16 2.01 26.79
CA THR A 174 -0.75 1.20 27.94
C THR A 174 0.13 1.97 28.93
N GLU A 175 0.97 2.88 28.45
CA GLU A 175 1.78 3.75 29.30
C GLU A 175 0.91 4.67 30.15
N ASP A 176 -0.01 5.39 29.53
CA ASP A 176 -0.90 6.33 30.22
C ASP A 176 -1.77 5.66 31.30
N PHE A 177 -2.13 4.38 31.12
CA PHE A 177 -3.01 3.67 32.04
C PHE A 177 -2.28 2.79 33.08
N LEU A 178 -1.10 2.28 32.77
CA LEU A 178 -0.41 1.28 33.59
C LEU A 178 0.94 1.76 34.14
N ASP A 179 1.45 2.91 33.70
CA ASP A 179 2.75 3.46 34.10
C ASP A 179 3.88 2.42 33.94
N ILE A 180 3.92 1.78 32.77
CA ILE A 180 4.83 0.65 32.48
C ILE A 180 6.29 1.11 32.41
N THR A 181 6.58 2.40 32.20
CA THR A 181 7.94 2.96 32.23
C THR A 181 8.39 3.44 33.61
N PHE A 182 7.73 3.01 34.69
CA PHE A 182 8.06 3.35 36.09
C PHE A 182 9.54 3.14 36.49
N THR A 183 10.30 2.29 35.79
CA THR A 183 11.75 2.15 36.02
C THR A 183 12.57 2.74 34.87
N GLU A 184 13.70 3.37 35.19
CA GLU A 184 14.66 3.92 34.22
C GLU A 184 15.07 2.91 33.13
N ARG A 185 15.19 1.62 33.50
CA ARG A 185 15.50 0.57 32.53
C ARG A 185 14.39 0.39 31.49
N PHE A 186 13.13 0.36 31.92
CA PHE A 186 11.99 0.21 31.00
C PHE A 186 11.81 1.47 30.14
N LYS A 187 11.97 2.66 30.73
CA LYS A 187 11.98 3.94 30.00
C LYS A 187 13.03 3.95 28.88
N LEU A 188 14.28 3.57 29.18
CA LEU A 188 15.35 3.50 28.19
C LEU A 188 15.06 2.49 27.07
N LEU A 189 14.56 1.30 27.43
CA LEU A 189 14.17 0.27 26.45
C LEU A 189 13.05 0.75 25.53
N PHE A 190 12.05 1.44 26.08
CA PHE A 190 10.94 2.01 25.32
C PHE A 190 11.42 3.06 24.32
N ILE A 191 12.18 4.06 24.78
CA ILE A 191 12.74 5.13 23.93
C ILE A 191 13.62 4.55 22.81
N THR A 192 14.51 3.60 23.15
CA THR A 192 15.39 2.96 22.17
C THR A 192 14.61 2.16 21.13
N SER A 193 13.60 1.41 21.57
CA SER A 193 12.76 0.61 20.66
C SER A 193 11.93 1.48 19.73
N SER A 194 11.39 2.60 20.25
CA SER A 194 10.64 3.58 19.47
C SER A 194 11.50 4.22 18.37
N SER A 195 12.73 4.59 18.72
CA SER A 195 13.68 5.23 17.80
C SER A 195 14.13 4.26 16.70
N LEU A 196 14.41 3.00 17.05
CA LEU A 196 14.70 1.95 16.07
C LEU A 196 13.52 1.67 15.14
N LEU A 197 12.30 1.65 15.67
CA LEU A 197 11.10 1.40 14.88
C LEU A 197 10.80 2.56 13.93
N THR A 198 11.03 3.80 14.38
CA THR A 198 10.92 5.01 13.55
C THR A 198 11.97 5.03 12.45
N PHE A 199 13.23 4.70 12.77
CA PHE A 199 14.29 4.56 11.76
C PHE A 199 13.94 3.50 10.70
N PHE A 200 13.49 2.32 11.14
CA PHE A 200 13.00 1.28 10.25
C PHE A 200 11.85 1.77 9.36
N LEU A 201 10.87 2.47 9.94
CA LEU A 201 9.74 3.03 9.21
C LEU A 201 10.18 4.02 8.13
N VAL A 202 11.11 4.92 8.43
CA VAL A 202 11.66 5.89 7.47
C VAL A 202 12.36 5.17 6.30
N LEU A 203 13.18 4.15 6.59
CA LEU A 203 13.83 3.34 5.55
C LEU A 203 12.81 2.54 4.72
N TRP A 204 11.79 1.98 5.37
CA TRP A 204 10.70 1.25 4.71
C TRP A 204 9.97 2.15 3.72
N VAL A 205 9.60 3.36 4.14
CA VAL A 205 8.95 4.37 3.31
C VAL A 205 9.87 4.81 2.16
N GLY A 206 11.17 5.01 2.42
CA GLY A 206 12.14 5.31 1.37
C GLY A 206 12.19 4.22 0.30
N TYR A 207 12.40 2.96 0.71
CA TYR A 207 12.50 1.82 -0.21
C TYR A 207 11.23 1.60 -1.05
N PHE A 208 10.06 1.53 -0.40
CA PHE A 208 8.80 1.26 -1.11
C PHE A 208 8.26 2.47 -1.84
N GLY A 209 8.43 3.68 -1.29
CA GLY A 209 8.07 4.92 -1.95
C GLY A 209 8.84 5.12 -3.26
N PHE A 210 10.13 4.75 -3.31
CA PHE A 210 10.91 4.75 -4.56
C PHE A 210 10.53 3.63 -5.52
N SER A 211 10.16 2.47 -4.98
CA SER A 211 9.76 1.30 -5.76
C SER A 211 8.35 1.42 -6.34
N GLN A 212 7.56 2.42 -5.92
CA GLN A 212 6.22 2.65 -6.44
C GLN A 212 6.26 3.09 -7.91
N GLN A 213 6.24 2.11 -8.82
CA GLN A 213 6.13 2.36 -10.23
C GLN A 213 4.78 3.00 -10.57
N LYS A 214 4.79 3.88 -11.58
CA LYS A 214 3.68 4.57 -12.26
C LYS A 214 2.34 3.83 -12.11
N ILE A 215 1.61 4.04 -11.00
CA ILE A 215 0.34 3.35 -10.83
C ILE A 215 -0.70 3.86 -11.85
N PHE A 216 -0.53 5.07 -12.41
CA PHE A 216 -1.60 5.70 -13.19
C PHE A 216 -1.16 6.43 -14.45
N GLN A 217 -1.58 5.86 -15.59
CA GLN A 217 -1.74 6.57 -16.86
C GLN A 217 -3.20 6.64 -17.33
N GLU A 218 -4.15 6.00 -16.64
CA GLU A 218 -5.52 5.93 -17.14
C GLU A 218 -6.57 6.23 -16.06
N HIS A 219 -7.39 7.26 -16.29
CA HIS A 219 -8.48 7.74 -15.42
C HIS A 219 -9.72 6.81 -15.44
N HIS A 220 -9.54 5.50 -15.25
CA HIS A 220 -10.64 4.53 -15.42
C HIS A 220 -11.38 4.12 -14.14
N PHE A 221 -11.13 4.75 -12.99
CA PHE A 221 -11.83 4.45 -11.72
C PHE A 221 -13.22 5.10 -11.62
N LYS A 222 -14.07 4.90 -12.64
CA LYS A 222 -15.51 5.17 -12.54
C LYS A 222 -16.29 3.91 -12.94
N PHE A 223 -16.07 2.81 -12.21
CA PHE A 223 -17.10 1.78 -12.16
C PHE A 223 -18.09 2.15 -11.06
N ASP A 224 -19.35 2.27 -11.44
CA ASP A 224 -20.44 2.30 -10.47
C ASP A 224 -20.63 0.87 -9.94
N HIS A 225 -20.03 0.59 -8.77
CA HIS A 225 -20.07 -0.71 -8.10
C HIS A 225 -21.52 -1.17 -7.83
N ASN A 226 -22.48 -0.24 -7.81
CA ASN A 226 -23.89 -0.57 -7.59
C ASN A 226 -24.53 -1.29 -8.80
N SER A 227 -23.91 -1.25 -9.98
CA SER A 227 -24.47 -1.91 -11.18
C SER A 227 -24.29 -3.44 -11.22
N THR A 228 -23.47 -4.03 -10.35
CA THR A 228 -23.17 -5.47 -10.33
C THR A 228 -23.83 -6.24 -9.18
N LYS A 229 -24.56 -5.56 -8.27
CA LYS A 229 -25.13 -6.19 -7.07
C LYS A 229 -26.55 -6.73 -7.23
N ASN A 230 -27.28 -6.35 -8.27
CA ASN A 230 -28.57 -6.99 -8.54
C ASN A 230 -28.31 -8.32 -9.25
N PRO A 231 -28.81 -9.46 -8.73
CA PRO A 231 -28.81 -10.71 -9.49
C PRO A 231 -29.66 -10.47 -10.73
N ILE A 232 -29.00 -10.25 -11.85
CA ILE A 232 -29.67 -10.17 -13.14
C ILE A 232 -30.13 -11.59 -13.46
N ALA A 233 -31.40 -11.74 -13.78
CA ALA A 233 -31.96 -13.03 -14.20
C ALA A 233 -31.06 -13.64 -15.28
N PHE A 234 -30.84 -14.95 -15.18
CA PHE A 234 -30.06 -15.69 -16.16
C PHE A 234 -30.61 -15.44 -17.57
N ASN A 235 -29.74 -14.98 -18.46
CA ASN A 235 -30.06 -14.70 -19.85
C ASN A 235 -29.23 -15.63 -20.75
N LEU A 236 -29.92 -16.39 -21.60
CA LEU A 236 -29.30 -17.34 -22.53
C LEU A 236 -28.44 -16.65 -23.59
N GLU A 237 -28.81 -15.43 -24.02
CA GLU A 237 -28.04 -14.69 -25.03
C GLU A 237 -26.72 -14.20 -24.46
N ASP A 238 -26.76 -13.61 -23.25
CA ASP A 238 -25.57 -13.19 -22.51
C ASP A 238 -24.63 -14.39 -22.25
N GLN A 239 -25.17 -15.59 -21.97
CA GLN A 239 -24.35 -16.81 -21.82
C GLN A 239 -23.66 -17.20 -23.13
N LYS A 240 -24.41 -17.25 -24.25
CA LYS A 240 -23.83 -17.57 -25.57
C LYS A 240 -22.74 -16.57 -25.94
N GLN A 241 -22.99 -15.28 -25.70
CA GLN A 241 -22.01 -14.23 -25.94
C GLN A 241 -20.75 -14.44 -25.09
N PHE A 242 -20.90 -14.78 -23.80
CA PHE A 242 -19.78 -15.10 -22.92
C PHE A 242 -18.99 -16.33 -23.39
N GLU A 243 -19.65 -17.37 -23.89
CA GLU A 243 -19.00 -18.57 -24.43
C GLU A 243 -18.19 -18.25 -25.71
N ILE A 244 -18.74 -17.43 -26.61
CA ILE A 244 -18.03 -16.93 -27.80
C ILE A 244 -16.80 -16.12 -27.38
N ILE A 245 -16.94 -15.22 -26.40
CA ILE A 245 -15.83 -14.42 -25.86
C ILE A 245 -14.75 -15.32 -25.26
N SER A 246 -15.14 -16.26 -24.40
CA SER A 246 -14.23 -17.21 -23.75
C SER A 246 -13.46 -18.03 -24.79
N THR A 247 -14.15 -18.45 -25.86
CA THR A 247 -13.55 -19.17 -26.99
C THR A 247 -12.52 -18.30 -27.71
N LYS A 248 -12.87 -17.05 -28.05
CA LYS A 248 -11.93 -16.11 -28.69
C LYS A 248 -10.70 -15.83 -27.84
N ILE A 249 -10.87 -15.62 -26.52
CA ILE A 249 -9.75 -15.42 -25.59
C ILE A 249 -8.79 -16.62 -25.62
N LYS A 250 -9.34 -17.84 -25.60
CA LYS A 250 -8.57 -19.08 -25.61
C LYS A 250 -7.85 -19.31 -26.95
N THR A 251 -8.58 -19.24 -28.06
CA THR A 251 -8.05 -19.58 -29.40
C THR A 251 -7.02 -18.56 -29.88
N GLN A 252 -7.23 -17.27 -29.59
CA GLN A 252 -6.28 -16.20 -29.93
C GLN A 252 -5.22 -15.96 -28.85
N GLN A 253 -5.19 -16.77 -27.79
CA GLN A 253 -4.24 -16.67 -26.68
C GLN A 253 -4.13 -15.25 -26.06
N LEU A 254 -5.24 -14.50 -26.01
CA LEU A 254 -5.25 -13.10 -25.58
C LEU A 254 -4.77 -12.90 -24.14
N PHE A 255 -4.86 -13.96 -23.32
CA PHE A 255 -4.42 -13.99 -21.93
C PHE A 255 -2.89 -13.94 -21.74
N LYS A 256 -2.09 -14.27 -22.77
CA LYS A 256 -0.61 -14.25 -22.69
C LYS A 256 -0.02 -12.85 -22.61
N HIS A 257 -0.79 -11.80 -22.91
CA HIS A 257 -0.33 -10.44 -22.72
C HIS A 257 -0.23 -10.11 -21.23
N SER A 258 0.98 -9.86 -20.74
CA SER A 258 1.22 -9.76 -19.29
C SER A 258 0.64 -8.51 -18.63
N ASN A 259 0.55 -7.40 -19.37
CA ASN A 259 -0.10 -6.15 -18.96
C ASN A 259 -1.53 -6.00 -19.52
N LEU A 260 -2.27 -7.11 -19.62
CA LEU A 260 -3.66 -7.10 -20.07
C LEU A 260 -4.56 -6.41 -19.05
N THR A 261 -5.40 -5.52 -19.57
CA THR A 261 -6.45 -4.83 -18.81
C THR A 261 -7.79 -5.17 -19.40
N LEU A 262 -8.86 -5.04 -18.60
CA LEU A 262 -10.23 -5.23 -19.05
C LEU A 262 -10.53 -4.34 -20.26
N LYS A 263 -10.16 -3.05 -20.21
CA LYS A 263 -10.24 -2.10 -21.33
C LYS A 263 -9.55 -2.60 -22.60
N LYS A 264 -8.30 -3.07 -22.50
CA LYS A 264 -7.55 -3.57 -23.66
C LYS A 264 -8.22 -4.81 -24.25
N LEU A 265 -8.73 -5.70 -23.40
CA LEU A 265 -9.43 -6.90 -23.84
C LEU A 265 -10.77 -6.55 -24.50
N ALA A 266 -11.56 -5.67 -23.90
CA ALA A 266 -12.82 -5.16 -24.43
C ALA A 266 -12.64 -4.55 -25.82
N LYS A 267 -11.60 -3.72 -25.99
CA LYS A 267 -11.22 -3.15 -27.29
C LYS A 267 -10.88 -4.24 -28.32
N LYS A 268 -10.10 -5.26 -27.95
CA LYS A 268 -9.74 -6.37 -28.86
C LYS A 268 -10.97 -7.21 -29.26
N LEU A 269 -11.91 -7.38 -28.34
CA LEU A 269 -13.12 -8.16 -28.55
C LEU A 269 -14.27 -7.34 -29.19
N SER A 270 -14.06 -6.03 -29.41
CA SER A 270 -15.08 -5.09 -29.91
C SER A 270 -16.37 -5.09 -29.08
N ILE A 271 -16.21 -5.14 -27.75
CA ILE A 271 -17.30 -5.09 -26.76
C ILE A 271 -17.07 -3.92 -25.81
N GLN A 272 -18.14 -3.39 -25.21
CA GLN A 272 -18.00 -2.36 -24.19
C GLN A 272 -17.35 -2.92 -22.91
N GLU A 273 -16.48 -2.15 -22.26
CA GLU A 273 -15.78 -2.58 -21.04
C GLU A 273 -16.74 -2.97 -19.91
N LYS A 274 -17.83 -2.21 -19.73
CA LYS A 274 -18.86 -2.48 -18.72
C LYS A 274 -19.58 -3.80 -18.98
N GLU A 275 -19.91 -4.06 -20.24
CA GLU A 275 -20.58 -5.28 -20.68
C GLU A 275 -19.66 -6.50 -20.49
N LEU A 276 -18.39 -6.39 -20.89
CA LEU A 276 -17.41 -7.46 -20.66
C LEU A 276 -17.23 -7.77 -19.17
N SER A 277 -17.12 -6.75 -18.31
CA SER A 277 -17.05 -6.97 -16.86
C SER A 277 -18.30 -7.67 -16.33
N LYS A 278 -19.49 -7.29 -16.81
CA LYS A 278 -20.76 -7.92 -16.41
C LYS A 278 -20.74 -9.40 -16.79
N LEU A 279 -20.44 -9.71 -18.06
CA LEU A 279 -20.40 -11.09 -18.55
C LEU A 279 -19.39 -11.95 -17.78
N ILE A 280 -18.17 -11.44 -17.54
CA ILE A 280 -17.14 -12.15 -16.77
C ILE A 280 -17.64 -12.43 -15.35
N ASN A 281 -18.06 -11.40 -14.61
CA ASN A 281 -18.48 -11.57 -13.22
C ASN A 281 -19.67 -12.55 -13.10
N GLN A 282 -20.63 -12.48 -14.02
CA GLN A 282 -21.85 -13.28 -13.98
C GLN A 282 -21.63 -14.75 -14.37
N TYR A 283 -20.94 -15.01 -15.48
CA TYR A 283 -20.85 -16.35 -16.07
C TYR A 283 -19.59 -17.11 -15.68
N SER A 284 -18.49 -16.42 -15.32
CA SER A 284 -17.30 -17.09 -14.76
C SER A 284 -17.34 -17.21 -13.24
N LYS A 285 -18.24 -16.50 -12.55
CA LYS A 285 -18.29 -16.33 -11.08
C LYS A 285 -16.95 -15.83 -10.49
N ASN A 286 -16.13 -15.19 -11.31
CA ASN A 286 -14.81 -14.67 -10.97
C ASN A 286 -14.70 -13.20 -11.42
N ASN A 287 -13.78 -12.46 -10.80
CA ASN A 287 -13.37 -11.16 -11.33
C ASN A 287 -12.41 -11.32 -12.52
N PHE A 288 -12.18 -10.24 -13.26
CA PHE A 288 -11.28 -10.22 -14.43
C PHE A 288 -9.89 -10.80 -14.14
N TYR A 289 -9.28 -10.44 -13.01
CA TYR A 289 -7.97 -10.94 -12.60
C TYR A 289 -7.96 -12.47 -12.49
N HIS A 290 -8.92 -13.06 -11.77
CA HIS A 290 -9.01 -14.51 -11.61
C HIS A 290 -9.35 -15.21 -12.92
N TYR A 291 -10.27 -14.65 -13.69
CA TYR A 291 -10.70 -15.20 -14.98
C TYR A 291 -9.54 -15.30 -15.99
N ILE A 292 -8.74 -14.25 -16.14
CA ILE A 292 -7.57 -14.30 -17.05
C ILE A 292 -6.51 -15.26 -16.52
N ASN A 293 -6.24 -15.25 -15.21
CA ASN A 293 -5.22 -16.10 -14.63
C ASN A 293 -5.60 -17.60 -14.69
N GLU A 294 -6.88 -17.95 -14.73
CA GLU A 294 -7.32 -19.33 -15.02
C GLU A 294 -6.84 -19.81 -16.37
N PHE A 295 -7.02 -19.02 -17.44
CA PHE A 295 -6.46 -19.38 -18.75
C PHE A 295 -4.93 -19.53 -18.73
N ARG A 296 -4.23 -18.65 -18.01
CA ARG A 296 -2.77 -18.71 -17.90
C ARG A 296 -2.31 -19.99 -17.20
N ILE A 297 -2.98 -20.39 -16.11
CA ILE A 297 -2.64 -21.61 -15.38
C ILE A 297 -2.96 -22.86 -16.19
N GLU A 298 -4.10 -22.89 -16.89
CA GLU A 298 -4.43 -24.00 -17.80
C GLU A 298 -3.38 -24.16 -18.91
N GLU A 299 -2.94 -23.05 -19.51
CA GLU A 299 -1.90 -23.09 -20.53
C GLU A 299 -0.54 -23.49 -19.95
N PHE A 300 -0.19 -22.99 -18.76
CA PHE A 300 1.03 -23.38 -18.06
C PHE A 300 1.08 -24.89 -17.80
N LYS A 301 -0.04 -25.50 -17.37
CA LYS A 301 -0.12 -26.94 -17.15
C LYS A 301 0.14 -27.74 -18.44
N LYS A 302 -0.27 -27.23 -19.61
CA LYS A 302 0.05 -27.86 -20.90
C LYS A 302 1.53 -27.71 -21.25
N LEU A 303 2.08 -26.50 -21.13
CA LEU A 303 3.50 -26.25 -21.37
C LEU A 303 4.39 -27.10 -20.45
N LEU A 304 3.98 -27.31 -19.20
CA LEU A 304 4.71 -28.14 -18.25
C LEU A 304 4.77 -29.62 -18.64
N LYS A 305 3.87 -30.11 -19.50
CA LYS A 305 3.84 -31.47 -20.04
C LYS A 305 4.49 -31.59 -21.43
N SER A 306 4.89 -30.47 -22.02
CA SER A 306 5.52 -30.41 -23.33
C SER A 306 7.04 -30.65 -23.26
N GLU A 307 7.69 -30.79 -24.41
CA GLU A 307 9.16 -30.81 -24.50
C GLU A 307 9.80 -29.48 -24.02
N GLU A 308 9.08 -28.35 -24.09
CA GLU A 308 9.56 -27.06 -23.59
C GLU A 308 9.80 -27.07 -22.07
N ALA A 309 9.14 -27.95 -21.33
CA ALA A 309 9.27 -28.06 -19.88
C ALA A 309 10.69 -28.39 -19.38
N ASN A 310 11.52 -28.95 -20.27
CA ASN A 310 12.92 -29.29 -20.01
C ASN A 310 13.88 -28.15 -20.34
N LYS A 311 13.44 -27.15 -21.11
CA LYS A 311 14.28 -26.03 -21.58
C LYS A 311 14.20 -24.81 -20.66
N LEU A 312 13.08 -24.63 -19.97
CA LEU A 312 12.82 -23.45 -19.15
C LEU A 312 12.63 -23.80 -17.67
N SER A 313 12.96 -22.83 -16.81
CA SER A 313 12.61 -22.88 -15.40
C SER A 313 11.08 -22.77 -15.23
N ILE A 314 10.56 -23.14 -14.05
CA ILE A 314 9.13 -22.95 -13.74
C ILE A 314 8.70 -21.49 -13.91
N LEU A 315 9.58 -20.54 -13.60
CA LEU A 315 9.29 -19.11 -13.79
C LEU A 315 9.34 -18.72 -15.27
N GLY A 316 10.29 -19.24 -16.04
CA GLY A 316 10.32 -19.01 -17.49
C GLY A 316 9.06 -19.50 -18.19
N LEU A 317 8.55 -20.69 -17.82
CA LEU A 317 7.27 -21.19 -18.32
C LEU A 317 6.08 -20.32 -17.88
N ALA A 318 6.13 -19.72 -16.69
CA ALA A 318 5.10 -18.81 -16.22
C ALA A 318 5.10 -17.48 -17.01
N GLU A 319 6.28 -16.99 -17.38
CA GLU A 319 6.44 -15.80 -18.23
C GLU A 319 5.85 -16.02 -19.63
N GLU A 320 6.06 -17.21 -20.23
CA GLU A 320 5.49 -17.59 -21.54
C GLU A 320 3.95 -17.55 -21.59
N VAL A 321 3.28 -17.75 -20.44
CA VAL A 321 1.82 -17.65 -20.34
C VAL A 321 1.34 -16.28 -19.86
N GLY A 322 2.25 -15.31 -19.69
CA GLY A 322 1.91 -13.92 -19.39
C GLY A 322 1.93 -13.54 -17.90
N PHE A 323 2.56 -14.32 -17.02
CA PHE A 323 2.83 -13.86 -15.65
C PHE A 323 4.09 -12.98 -15.61
N ASN A 324 3.98 -11.77 -15.05
CA ASN A 324 5.14 -10.88 -14.80
C ASN A 324 5.79 -11.10 -13.43
N SER A 325 5.18 -11.91 -12.57
CA SER A 325 5.55 -12.01 -11.17
C SER A 325 5.44 -13.42 -10.64
N LYS A 326 6.50 -13.84 -9.95
CA LYS A 326 6.54 -15.08 -9.17
C LYS A 326 5.42 -15.13 -8.14
N SER A 327 5.21 -14.04 -7.40
CA SER A 327 4.20 -14.00 -6.33
C SER A 327 2.79 -14.18 -6.88
N VAL A 328 2.47 -13.48 -7.97
CA VAL A 328 1.19 -13.58 -8.68
C VAL A 328 0.98 -14.99 -9.23
N PHE A 329 1.98 -15.54 -9.92
CA PHE A 329 1.91 -16.89 -10.48
C PHE A 329 1.70 -17.96 -9.41
N TYR A 330 2.54 -18.01 -8.37
CA TYR A 330 2.44 -19.01 -7.31
C TYR A 330 1.10 -18.92 -6.57
N SER A 331 0.62 -17.70 -6.31
CA SER A 331 -0.67 -17.49 -5.66
C SER A 331 -1.84 -17.93 -6.55
N ALA A 332 -1.81 -17.60 -7.84
CA ALA A 332 -2.83 -18.02 -8.79
C ALA A 332 -2.87 -19.55 -8.97
N PHE A 333 -1.70 -20.18 -9.12
CA PHE A 333 -1.59 -21.63 -9.25
C PHE A 333 -2.11 -22.32 -7.99
N LYS A 334 -1.64 -21.92 -6.80
CA LYS A 334 -2.09 -22.52 -5.53
C LYS A 334 -3.59 -22.32 -5.28
N ARG A 335 -4.17 -21.19 -5.69
CA ARG A 335 -5.62 -20.95 -5.60
C ARG A 335 -6.42 -21.95 -6.44
N ILE A 336 -5.93 -22.29 -7.64
CA ILE A 336 -6.65 -23.15 -8.60
C ILE A 336 -6.41 -24.63 -8.29
N GLU A 337 -5.16 -25.02 -8.04
CA GLU A 337 -4.75 -26.42 -7.90
C GLU A 337 -4.59 -26.87 -6.43
N GLY A 338 -4.67 -25.96 -5.45
CA GLY A 338 -4.47 -26.25 -4.03
C GLY A 338 -3.01 -26.45 -3.60
N ILE A 339 -2.10 -26.72 -4.54
CA ILE A 339 -0.66 -26.97 -4.31
C ILE A 339 0.22 -25.97 -5.06
N THR A 340 1.50 -25.91 -4.74
CA THR A 340 2.46 -25.04 -5.45
C THR A 340 2.84 -25.60 -6.83
N PRO A 341 3.25 -24.75 -7.79
CA PRO A 341 3.74 -25.21 -9.10
C PRO A 341 4.87 -26.24 -9.00
N ASN A 342 5.77 -26.07 -8.04
CA ASN A 342 6.87 -27.01 -7.78
C ASN A 342 6.36 -28.38 -7.32
N GLN A 343 5.36 -28.41 -6.44
CA GLN A 343 4.73 -29.66 -5.99
C GLN A 343 4.01 -30.35 -7.15
N TYR A 344 3.28 -29.58 -7.98
CA TYR A 344 2.61 -30.11 -9.15
C TYR A 344 3.60 -30.72 -10.17
N LYS A 345 4.71 -30.02 -10.47
CA LYS A 345 5.78 -30.57 -11.34
C LYS A 345 6.36 -31.87 -10.81
N LYS A 346 6.51 -32.00 -9.48
CA LYS A 346 6.99 -33.24 -8.85
C LYS A 346 5.99 -34.40 -8.97
N GLN A 347 4.68 -34.13 -9.02
CA GLN A 347 3.64 -35.16 -9.17
C GLN A 347 3.49 -35.65 -10.63
N LEU A 348 4.00 -34.89 -11.61
CA LEU A 348 4.01 -35.28 -13.02
C LEU A 348 5.21 -36.15 -13.39
N LYS A 349 6.25 -36.16 -12.55
CA LYS A 349 7.41 -37.04 -12.67
C LYS A 349 7.14 -38.31 -11.88
#